data_AF-A0A0F9P060-F1
#
_entry.id   AF-A0A0F9P060-F1
#
_cell.length_a   1.000
_cell.length_b   1.000
_cell.length_c   1.000
_cell.angle_alpha   90.00
_cell.angle_beta   90.00
_cell.angle_gamma   90.00
#
_symmetry.space_group_name_H-M   'P 1'
#
loop_
_entity.id
_entity.type
_entity.pdbx_description
1 polymer ?
#
loop_
_entity_poly.entity_id
_entity_poly.type
_entity_poly.pdbx_seq_one_letter_code
_entity_poly.pdbx_strand_id
1 'polypeptide(L)'
;MRISKYNNYIISNIYKKSGVFEMISIESFPNLQTFKFVIDVGNVVYHIRNKKGKPMLSNYFKLYRYLLNELYIESSNIIAISDPSIRYCIDEKSRFKELLIKREIIQAPKKADFYILALALRNKFVLIISNDRFKEFVQELPSIKWLTLKLVKFLIIYEDVLLSPDITYQEVLFMTNLSNILKSRSYRKLPIVALDVN
;
A
#
# COMPACT_ATOMS: atom_id res chain seq x y z
N MET A 1 -13.16 16.65 5.64
CA MET A 1 -12.66 17.58 6.69
C MET A 1 -12.66 17.01 8.12
N ARG A 2 -13.30 15.87 8.43
CA ARG A 2 -13.27 15.25 9.79
C ARG A 2 -12.06 14.33 10.06
N ILE A 3 -11.55 13.66 9.03
CA ILE A 3 -10.42 12.70 9.13
C ILE A 3 -9.11 13.40 9.54
N SER A 4 -8.84 14.61 9.03
CA SER A 4 -7.61 15.35 9.38
C SER A 4 -7.56 15.75 10.85
N LYS A 5 -8.70 16.09 11.47
CA LYS A 5 -8.75 16.40 12.91
C LYS A 5 -8.48 15.17 13.77
N TYR A 6 -8.97 14.00 13.36
CA TYR A 6 -8.76 12.75 14.09
C TYR A 6 -7.30 12.27 14.00
N ASN A 7 -6.69 12.37 12.82
CA ASN A 7 -5.27 12.07 12.61
C ASN A 7 -4.38 13.02 13.42
N ASN A 8 -4.68 14.32 13.42
CA ASN A 8 -3.95 15.30 14.23
C ASN A 8 -4.05 14.99 15.73
N TYR A 9 -5.20 14.54 16.21
CA TYR A 9 -5.41 14.17 17.61
C TYR A 9 -4.60 12.91 18.00
N ILE A 10 -4.65 11.85 17.19
CA ILE A 10 -3.89 10.62 17.45
C ILE A 10 -2.37 10.87 17.42
N ILE A 11 -1.90 11.59 16.41
CA ILE A 11 -0.49 11.98 16.27
C ILE A 11 -0.05 12.76 17.51
N SER A 12 -0.79 13.80 17.91
CA SER A 12 -0.45 14.63 19.07
C SER A 12 -0.36 13.85 20.40
N ASN A 13 -1.22 12.84 20.59
CA ASN A 13 -1.24 12.04 21.83
C ASN A 13 -0.10 11.01 21.90
N ILE A 14 0.35 10.47 20.76
CA ILE A 14 1.50 9.55 20.70
C ILE A 14 2.80 10.30 21.02
N TYR A 15 2.95 11.54 20.56
CA TYR A 15 4.11 12.38 20.87
C TYR A 15 4.12 12.84 22.33
N LYS A 16 2.97 13.19 22.91
CA LYS A 16 2.86 13.50 24.36
C LYS A 16 3.32 12.36 25.26
N LYS A 17 3.01 11.10 24.90
CA LYS A 17 3.33 9.93 25.73
C LYS A 17 4.79 9.48 25.64
N SER A 18 5.53 9.94 24.63
CA SER A 18 6.92 9.54 24.38
C SER A 18 7.96 10.57 24.82
N GLY A 19 7.54 11.70 25.42
CA GLY A 19 8.44 12.70 26.00
C GLY A 19 9.28 13.50 24.99
N VAL A 20 9.00 13.39 23.69
CA VAL A 20 9.76 14.06 22.63
C VAL A 20 8.95 15.23 22.08
N PHE A 21 9.13 16.40 22.69
CA PHE A 21 8.74 17.69 22.12
C PHE A 21 9.92 18.26 21.32
N GLU A 22 10.26 17.62 20.21
CA GLU A 22 10.89 18.34 19.11
C GLU A 22 9.78 18.60 18.09
N MET A 23 9.51 19.88 17.82
CA MET A 23 8.62 20.32 16.75
C MET A 23 9.20 19.90 15.40
N ILE A 24 9.06 18.62 15.05
CA ILE A 24 9.08 18.22 13.65
C ILE A 24 7.76 18.74 13.10
N SER A 25 7.82 19.78 12.25
CA SER A 25 6.61 20.35 11.65
C SER A 25 5.81 19.22 11.00
N ILE A 26 4.52 19.16 11.29
CA ILE A 26 3.61 18.12 10.78
C ILE A 26 3.61 18.08 9.23
N GLU A 27 4.00 19.20 8.60
CA GLU A 27 4.22 19.37 7.16
C GLU A 27 5.39 18.54 6.60
N SER A 28 6.30 18.06 7.44
CA SER A 28 7.49 17.28 7.03
C SER A 28 7.22 15.77 6.85
N PHE A 29 5.97 15.33 7.07
CA PHE A 29 5.64 13.92 7.15
C PHE A 29 4.76 13.45 5.99
N PRO A 30 5.05 12.28 5.40
CA PRO A 30 4.23 11.70 4.34
C PRO A 30 2.81 11.43 4.85
N ASN A 31 1.81 12.01 4.20
CA ASN A 31 0.39 11.66 4.38
C ASN A 31 -0.02 10.58 3.35
N LEU A 32 -1.23 10.01 3.45
CA LEU A 32 -1.73 8.99 2.51
C LEU A 32 -1.55 9.36 1.04
N GLN A 33 -1.64 10.64 0.69
CA GLN A 33 -1.49 11.11 -0.69
C GLN A 33 -0.07 11.02 -1.23
N THR A 34 0.92 10.82 -0.36
CA THR A 34 2.30 10.55 -0.76
C THR A 34 2.57 9.08 -1.06
N PHE A 35 1.67 8.18 -0.62
CA PHE A 35 1.80 6.75 -0.85
C PHE A 35 1.23 6.35 -2.21
N LYS A 36 1.93 5.41 -2.86
CA LYS A 36 1.37 4.65 -3.96
C LYS A 36 0.70 3.38 -3.42
N PHE A 37 -0.50 3.09 -3.91
CA PHE A 37 -1.28 1.92 -3.54
C PHE A 37 -1.23 0.91 -4.68
N VAL A 38 -0.49 -0.17 -4.47
CA VAL A 38 -0.33 -1.23 -5.46
C VAL A 38 -1.36 -2.31 -5.18
N ILE A 39 -2.32 -2.48 -6.08
CA ILE A 39 -3.36 -3.50 -5.97
C ILE A 39 -2.89 -4.76 -6.69
N ASP A 40 -2.83 -5.86 -5.95
CA ASP A 40 -2.73 -7.20 -6.51
C ASP A 40 -4.11 -7.62 -7.04
N VAL A 41 -4.35 -7.37 -8.33
CA VAL A 41 -5.65 -7.60 -8.95
C VAL A 41 -6.04 -9.06 -8.88
N GLY A 42 -5.09 -9.98 -9.08
CA GLY A 42 -5.34 -11.41 -9.02
C GLY A 42 -5.90 -11.81 -7.66
N ASN A 43 -5.22 -11.41 -6.59
CA ASN A 43 -5.67 -11.69 -5.23
C ASN A 43 -7.05 -11.08 -4.92
N VAL A 44 -7.29 -9.84 -5.37
CA VAL A 44 -8.56 -9.13 -5.14
C VAL A 44 -9.73 -9.77 -5.88
N VAL A 45 -9.60 -10.06 -7.17
CA VAL A 45 -10.71 -10.64 -7.93
C VAL A 45 -11.06 -12.06 -7.46
N TYR A 46 -10.09 -12.79 -6.88
CA TYR A 46 -10.32 -14.12 -6.32
C TYR A 46 -10.93 -14.15 -4.92
N HIS A 47 -11.05 -13.00 -4.24
CA HIS A 47 -11.47 -12.95 -2.84
C HIS A 47 -12.88 -13.52 -2.62
N ILE A 48 -13.87 -13.04 -3.37
CA ILE A 48 -15.21 -13.64 -3.46
C ILE A 48 -15.36 -14.21 -4.86
N ARG A 49 -15.83 -15.46 -4.96
CA ARG A 49 -16.09 -16.13 -6.23
C ARG A 49 -17.57 -16.17 -6.50
N ASN A 50 -17.94 -16.11 -7.78
CA ASN A 50 -19.35 -16.26 -8.14
C ASN A 50 -19.81 -17.71 -7.98
N LYS A 51 -21.10 -17.98 -8.23
CA LYS A 51 -21.69 -19.34 -8.15
C LYS A 51 -20.99 -20.38 -9.04
N LYS A 52 -20.22 -19.96 -10.05
CA LYS A 52 -19.44 -20.82 -10.95
C LYS A 52 -17.96 -20.93 -10.55
N GLY A 53 -17.59 -20.44 -9.37
CA GLY A 53 -16.22 -20.47 -8.87
C GLY A 53 -15.24 -19.52 -9.58
N LYS A 54 -15.73 -18.60 -10.43
CA LYS A 54 -14.86 -17.67 -11.17
C LYS A 54 -14.48 -16.46 -10.31
N PRO A 55 -13.29 -15.87 -10.54
CA PRO A 55 -12.96 -14.57 -9.97
C PRO A 55 -13.92 -13.50 -10.48
N MET A 56 -14.23 -12.54 -9.62
CA MET A 56 -15.25 -11.52 -9.85
C MET A 56 -14.61 -10.15 -10.02
N LEU A 57 -14.85 -9.51 -11.17
CA LEU A 57 -14.36 -8.15 -11.42
C LEU A 57 -14.94 -7.12 -10.43
N SER A 58 -16.15 -7.37 -9.93
CA SER A 58 -16.81 -6.51 -8.95
C SER A 58 -16.03 -6.35 -7.65
N ASN A 59 -15.23 -7.35 -7.23
CA ASN A 59 -14.35 -7.23 -6.06
C ASN A 59 -13.31 -6.12 -6.24
N TYR A 60 -12.71 -6.03 -7.43
CA TYR A 60 -11.77 -4.97 -7.78
C TYR A 60 -12.45 -3.61 -7.72
N PHE A 61 -13.65 -3.46 -8.30
CA PHE A 61 -14.37 -2.19 -8.27
C PHE A 61 -14.81 -1.77 -6.86
N LYS A 62 -15.11 -2.70 -5.96
CA LYS A 62 -15.43 -2.39 -4.56
C LYS A 62 -14.21 -1.80 -3.86
N LEU A 63 -13.08 -2.49 -3.95
CA LEU A 63 -11.82 -2.02 -3.39
C LEU A 63 -11.38 -0.68 -4.00
N TYR A 64 -11.41 -0.56 -5.33
CA TYR A 64 -10.99 0.65 -6.02
C TYR A 64 -11.86 1.85 -5.63
N ARG A 65 -13.18 1.70 -5.59
CA ARG A 65 -14.10 2.76 -5.12
C ARG A 65 -13.88 3.11 -3.66
N TYR A 66 -13.61 2.14 -2.80
CA TYR A 66 -13.27 2.41 -1.41
C TYR A 66 -12.03 3.29 -1.28
N LEU A 67 -10.95 2.98 -2.03
CA LEU A 67 -9.75 3.81 -2.05
C LEU A 67 -10.04 5.25 -2.52
N LEU A 68 -10.80 5.39 -3.61
CA LEU A 68 -11.12 6.71 -4.18
C LEU A 68 -12.07 7.54 -3.28
N ASN A 69 -13.15 6.93 -2.79
CA ASN A 69 -14.27 7.68 -2.22
C ASN A 69 -14.23 7.73 -0.69
N GLU A 70 -13.81 6.65 -0.04
CA GLU A 70 -13.78 6.57 1.43
C GLU A 70 -12.43 7.05 1.97
N LEU A 71 -11.34 6.72 1.27
CA LEU A 71 -9.99 7.14 1.64
C LEU A 71 -9.47 8.35 0.85
N TYR A 72 -10.24 8.85 -0.12
CA TYR A 72 -9.90 10.04 -0.92
C TYR A 72 -8.54 9.94 -1.62
N ILE A 73 -8.11 8.73 -2.00
CA ILE A 73 -6.83 8.52 -2.68
C ILE A 73 -6.96 8.96 -4.12
N GLU A 74 -6.02 9.79 -4.58
CA GLU A 74 -5.95 10.18 -5.99
C GLU A 74 -5.75 8.95 -6.89
N SER A 75 -6.50 8.87 -8.00
CA SER A 75 -6.41 7.73 -8.92
C SER A 75 -5.00 7.54 -9.49
N SER A 76 -4.23 8.62 -9.66
CA SER A 76 -2.82 8.58 -10.09
C SER A 76 -1.88 7.88 -9.10
N ASN A 77 -2.29 7.75 -7.84
CA ASN A 77 -1.54 7.04 -6.81
C ASN A 77 -1.92 5.56 -6.72
N ILE A 78 -2.94 5.11 -7.45
CA ILE A 78 -3.37 3.72 -7.46
C ILE A 78 -2.80 3.00 -8.67
N ILE A 79 -2.10 1.90 -8.43
CA ILE A 79 -1.47 1.07 -9.46
C ILE A 79 -2.02 -0.33 -9.34
N ALA A 80 -2.89 -0.74 -10.27
CA ALA A 80 -3.45 -2.08 -10.29
C ALA A 80 -2.63 -2.99 -11.22
N ILE A 81 -2.08 -4.09 -10.70
CA ILE A 81 -1.27 -5.05 -11.46
C ILE A 81 -1.95 -6.41 -11.45
N SER A 82 -2.06 -7.04 -12.62
CA SER A 82 -2.72 -8.33 -12.79
C SER A 82 -1.83 -9.36 -13.48
N ASP A 83 -1.96 -10.63 -13.07
CA ASP A 83 -1.37 -11.76 -13.78
C ASP A 83 -1.93 -11.91 -15.21
N PRO A 84 -1.12 -12.40 -16.16
CA PRO A 84 -1.59 -12.69 -17.51
C PRO A 84 -2.77 -13.67 -17.56
N SER A 85 -2.84 -14.60 -16.60
CA SER A 85 -3.82 -15.69 -16.58
C SER A 85 -5.26 -15.22 -16.28
N ILE A 86 -5.43 -14.11 -15.56
CA ILE A 86 -6.74 -13.64 -15.07
C ILE A 86 -7.73 -13.36 -16.21
N ARG A 87 -7.22 -12.84 -17.34
CA ARG A 87 -8.05 -12.51 -18.52
C ARG A 87 -8.84 -13.70 -19.07
N TYR A 88 -8.39 -14.93 -18.79
CA TYR A 88 -9.01 -16.15 -19.30
C TYR A 88 -10.11 -16.70 -18.40
N CYS A 89 -10.08 -16.42 -17.10
CA CYS A 89 -10.96 -17.06 -16.11
C CYS A 89 -11.98 -16.12 -15.44
N ILE A 90 -11.74 -14.80 -15.47
CA ILE A 90 -12.65 -13.79 -14.88
C ILE A 90 -14.04 -13.82 -15.53
N ASP A 91 -15.05 -13.41 -14.77
CA ASP A 91 -16.44 -13.39 -15.22
C ASP A 91 -16.69 -12.33 -16.31
N GLU A 92 -16.51 -11.05 -16.01
CA GLU A 92 -16.72 -9.91 -16.90
C GLU A 92 -15.51 -9.69 -17.85
N LYS A 93 -15.16 -10.70 -18.66
CA LYS A 93 -13.94 -10.69 -19.50
C LYS A 93 -13.81 -9.47 -20.41
N SER A 94 -14.90 -9.08 -21.08
CA SER A 94 -14.88 -7.94 -22.01
C SER A 94 -14.55 -6.63 -21.28
N ARG A 95 -15.20 -6.40 -20.14
CA ARG A 95 -14.92 -5.24 -19.29
C ARG A 95 -13.51 -5.26 -18.72
N PHE A 96 -13.03 -6.42 -18.29
CA PHE A 96 -11.63 -6.56 -17.85
C PHE A 96 -10.65 -6.21 -18.98
N LYS A 97 -10.91 -6.65 -20.21
CA LYS A 97 -10.08 -6.31 -21.38
C LYS A 97 -10.07 -4.80 -21.64
N GLU A 98 -11.18 -4.11 -21.46
CA GLU A 98 -11.24 -2.65 -21.59
C GLU A 98 -10.34 -1.95 -20.55
N LEU A 99 -10.36 -2.40 -19.29
CA LEU A 99 -9.48 -1.88 -18.24
C LEU A 99 -8.00 -2.06 -18.58
N LEU A 100 -7.64 -3.18 -19.22
CA LEU A 100 -6.28 -3.41 -19.72
C LEU A 100 -5.90 -2.44 -20.86
N ILE A 101 -6.80 -2.24 -21.83
CA ILE A 101 -6.57 -1.33 -22.96
C ILE A 101 -6.38 0.11 -22.47
N LYS A 102 -7.23 0.54 -21.52
CA LYS A 102 -7.16 1.88 -20.90
C LYS A 102 -6.00 2.03 -19.91
N ARG A 103 -5.26 0.96 -19.61
CA ARG A 103 -4.19 0.91 -18.60
C ARG A 103 -4.65 1.25 -17.18
N GLU A 104 -5.95 1.11 -16.89
CA GLU A 104 -6.50 1.18 -15.53
C GLU A 104 -6.09 -0.06 -14.71
N ILE A 105 -5.89 -1.18 -15.40
CA ILE A 105 -5.20 -2.37 -14.88
C ILE A 105 -4.00 -2.66 -15.79
N ILE A 106 -2.82 -2.80 -15.19
CA ILE A 106 -1.59 -3.14 -15.89
C ILE A 106 -1.42 -4.66 -15.84
N GLN A 107 -1.40 -5.29 -17.01
CA GLN A 107 -1.07 -6.71 -17.11
C GLN A 107 0.45 -6.89 -17.01
N ALA A 108 0.89 -7.68 -16.03
CA ALA A 108 2.28 -8.12 -15.95
C ALA A 108 2.56 -9.11 -17.10
N PRO A 109 3.80 -9.15 -17.65
CA PRO A 109 4.16 -10.12 -18.69
C PRO A 109 4.40 -11.53 -18.13
N LYS A 110 4.68 -11.63 -16.82
CA LYS A 110 4.83 -12.87 -16.05
C LYS A 110 4.04 -12.74 -14.74
N LYS A 111 4.34 -13.56 -13.74
CA LYS A 111 3.70 -13.52 -12.43
C LYS A 111 3.73 -12.10 -11.84
N ALA A 112 2.58 -11.57 -11.45
CA ALA A 112 2.40 -10.19 -11.00
C ALA A 112 3.23 -9.86 -9.76
N ASP A 113 3.38 -10.83 -8.85
CA ASP A 113 4.15 -10.72 -7.60
C ASP A 113 5.56 -10.14 -7.82
N PHE A 114 6.28 -10.58 -8.84
CA PHE A 114 7.62 -10.07 -9.16
C PHE A 114 7.61 -8.54 -9.36
N TYR A 115 6.61 -8.03 -10.07
CA TYR A 115 6.51 -6.62 -10.43
C TYR A 115 5.96 -5.78 -9.28
N ILE A 116 5.00 -6.32 -8.53
CA ILE A 116 4.46 -5.70 -7.32
C ILE A 116 5.58 -5.48 -6.29
N LEU A 117 6.36 -6.54 -6.00
CA LEU A 117 7.46 -6.47 -5.05
C LEU A 117 8.61 -5.60 -5.55
N ALA A 118 8.97 -5.68 -6.84
CA ALA A 118 9.98 -4.79 -7.43
C ALA A 118 9.58 -3.31 -7.33
N LEU A 119 8.31 -2.98 -7.56
CA LEU A 119 7.81 -1.62 -7.40
C LEU A 119 7.90 -1.17 -5.93
N ALA A 120 7.55 -2.05 -5.00
CA ALA A 120 7.64 -1.77 -3.57
C ALA A 120 9.08 -1.62 -3.05
N LEU A 121 10.05 -2.32 -3.63
CA LEU A 121 11.48 -2.18 -3.33
C LEU A 121 12.05 -0.85 -3.83
N ARG A 122 11.62 -0.39 -5.00
CA ARG A 122 12.08 0.87 -5.61
C ARG A 122 11.45 2.12 -4.99
N ASN A 123 10.33 1.98 -4.28
CA ASN A 123 9.58 3.12 -3.75
C ASN A 123 9.45 3.02 -2.22
N LYS A 124 9.89 4.08 -1.54
CA LYS A 124 9.82 4.16 -0.07
C LYS A 124 8.37 4.13 0.42
N PHE A 125 7.51 4.96 -0.18
CA PHE A 125 6.10 5.13 0.17
C PHE A 125 5.19 4.33 -0.76
N VAL A 126 5.16 3.02 -0.54
CA VAL A 126 4.27 2.08 -1.24
C VAL A 126 3.60 1.19 -0.22
N LEU A 127 2.28 1.05 -0.39
CA LEU A 127 1.46 0.04 0.26
C LEU A 127 0.96 -0.95 -0.80
N ILE A 128 1.05 -2.23 -0.48
CA ILE A 128 0.61 -3.35 -1.31
C ILE A 128 -0.72 -3.84 -0.76
N ILE A 129 -1.77 -3.79 -1.56
CA ILE A 129 -3.08 -4.33 -1.18
C ILE A 129 -3.18 -5.76 -1.70
N SER A 130 -2.94 -6.72 -0.80
CA SER A 130 -3.04 -8.16 -1.07
C SER A 130 -3.22 -8.92 0.23
N ASN A 131 -3.94 -10.04 0.18
CA ASN A 131 -3.99 -11.03 1.25
C ASN A 131 -2.88 -12.08 1.14
N ASP A 132 -2.14 -12.11 0.03
CA ASP A 132 -0.99 -13.00 -0.13
C ASP A 132 0.16 -12.56 0.79
N ARG A 133 0.90 -13.55 1.31
CA ARG A 133 2.09 -13.34 2.13
C ARG A 133 3.38 -13.37 1.31
N PHE A 134 3.30 -13.58 -0.01
CA PHE A 134 4.44 -13.64 -0.92
C PHE A 134 5.53 -14.61 -0.45
N LYS A 135 5.12 -15.79 0.05
CA LYS A 135 6.01 -16.73 0.74
C LYS A 135 7.21 -17.15 -0.10
N GLU A 136 7.01 -17.30 -1.41
CA GLU A 136 8.07 -17.70 -2.35
C GLU A 136 9.17 -16.65 -2.52
N PHE A 137 8.88 -15.37 -2.22
CA PHE A 137 9.82 -14.27 -2.37
C PHE A 137 10.53 -13.89 -1.08
N VAL A 138 10.21 -14.52 0.07
CA VAL A 138 10.70 -14.07 1.39
C VAL A 138 12.22 -13.99 1.46
N GLN A 139 12.95 -14.85 0.75
CA GLN A 139 14.41 -14.85 0.70
C GLN A 139 15.01 -13.68 -0.11
N GLU A 140 14.22 -13.10 -1.02
CA GLU A 140 14.62 -11.98 -1.89
C GLU A 140 14.28 -10.61 -1.28
N LEU A 141 13.50 -10.60 -0.19
CA LEU A 141 13.06 -9.38 0.48
C LEU A 141 14.02 -8.95 1.59
N PRO A 142 14.13 -7.63 1.89
CA PRO A 142 14.98 -7.14 2.96
C PRO A 142 14.71 -7.77 4.33
N SER A 143 13.43 -8.05 4.63
CA SER A 143 13.00 -8.85 5.78
C SER A 143 11.49 -9.11 5.72
N ILE A 144 11.01 -10.08 6.50
CA ILE A 144 9.56 -10.28 6.73
C ILE A 144 8.92 -9.03 7.33
N LYS A 145 9.62 -8.35 8.26
CA LYS A 145 9.14 -7.10 8.87
C LYS A 145 8.93 -5.99 7.83
N TRP A 146 9.84 -5.89 6.85
CA TRP A 146 9.71 -4.93 5.75
C TRP A 146 8.44 -5.18 4.93
N LEU A 147 8.13 -6.45 4.62
CA LEU A 147 6.92 -6.80 3.89
C LEU A 147 5.67 -6.48 4.72
N THR A 148 5.65 -6.84 5.99
CA THR A 148 4.53 -6.57 6.90
C THR A 148 4.21 -5.08 7.01
N LEU A 149 5.21 -4.19 6.93
CA LEU A 149 5.01 -2.74 6.95
C LEU A 149 4.41 -2.18 5.66
N LYS A 150 4.48 -2.92 4.56
CA LYS A 150 3.95 -2.50 3.26
C LYS A 150 2.64 -3.19 2.92
N LEU A 151 2.38 -4.36 3.49
CA LEU A 151 1.21 -5.17 3.16
C LEU A 151 -0.03 -4.66 3.90
N VAL A 152 -1.06 -4.33 3.12
CA VAL A 152 -2.41 -4.02 3.58
C VAL A 152 -3.31 -5.17 3.13
N LYS A 153 -3.82 -5.90 4.11
CA LYS A 153 -4.81 -6.96 3.89
C LYS A 153 -6.19 -6.35 3.72
N PHE A 154 -7.09 -7.10 3.10
CA PHE A 154 -8.45 -6.64 2.88
C PHE A 154 -9.47 -7.77 3.09
N LEU A 155 -10.68 -7.38 3.46
CA LEU A 155 -11.84 -8.23 3.54
C LEU A 155 -13.02 -7.50 2.89
N ILE A 156 -13.71 -8.16 1.96
CA ILE A 156 -14.92 -7.63 1.33
C ILE A 156 -16.11 -8.36 1.94
N ILE A 157 -17.03 -7.60 2.53
CA ILE A 157 -18.26 -8.13 3.12
C ILE A 157 -19.42 -7.41 2.45
N TYR A 158 -20.19 -8.13 1.63
CA TYR A 158 -21.22 -7.51 0.79
C TYR A 158 -20.63 -6.36 -0.06
N GLU A 159 -21.02 -5.11 0.21
CA GLU A 159 -20.51 -3.91 -0.46
C GLU A 159 -19.38 -3.20 0.32
N ASP A 160 -19.12 -3.61 1.56
CA ASP A 160 -18.11 -2.99 2.40
C ASP A 160 -16.72 -3.58 2.16
N VAL A 161 -15.71 -2.72 2.29
CA VAL A 161 -14.30 -3.10 2.23
C VAL A 161 -13.64 -2.71 3.55
N LEU A 162 -13.04 -3.70 4.20
CA LEU A 162 -12.28 -3.51 5.43
C LEU A 162 -10.81 -3.74 5.14
N LEU A 163 -9.95 -2.83 5.58
CA LEU A 163 -8.50 -2.94 5.43
C LEU A 163 -7.84 -3.25 6.78
N SER A 164 -6.83 -4.11 6.76
CA SER A 164 -6.09 -4.52 7.94
C SER A 164 -4.58 -4.52 7.69
N PRO A 165 -3.78 -3.76 8.46
CA PRO A 165 -4.21 -2.78 9.47
C PRO A 165 -5.07 -1.67 8.83
N ASP A 166 -5.84 -0.96 9.64
CA ASP A 166 -6.44 0.31 9.21
C ASP A 166 -5.32 1.14 8.56
N ILE A 167 -5.54 1.62 7.34
CA ILE A 167 -4.54 2.36 6.58
C ILE A 167 -4.06 3.60 7.37
N THR A 168 -4.96 4.20 8.14
CA THR A 168 -4.68 5.30 9.06
C THR A 168 -3.73 4.87 10.19
N TYR A 169 -3.84 3.62 10.66
CA TYR A 169 -2.91 3.03 11.62
C TYR A 169 -1.58 2.64 10.98
N GLN A 170 -1.57 2.21 9.71
CA GLN A 170 -0.33 1.95 8.97
C GLN A 170 0.49 3.21 8.75
N GLU A 171 -0.14 4.35 8.48
CA GLU A 171 0.55 5.65 8.50
C GLU A 171 1.27 5.83 9.83
N VAL A 172 0.55 5.77 10.94
CA VAL A 172 1.09 5.95 12.30
C VAL A 172 2.22 4.95 12.61
N LEU A 173 2.11 3.70 12.19
CA LEU A 173 3.13 2.67 12.40
C LEU A 173 4.39 2.94 11.55
N PHE A 174 4.21 3.37 10.30
CA PHE A 174 5.32 3.79 9.43
C PHE A 174 6.02 5.03 10.01
N MET A 175 5.25 6.01 10.49
CA MET A 175 5.75 7.21 11.17
C MET A 175 6.59 6.87 12.40
N THR A 176 6.11 5.95 13.23
CA THR A 176 6.77 5.55 14.49
C THR A 176 8.06 4.78 14.22
N ASN A 177 8.10 3.93 13.19
CA ASN A 177 9.33 3.21 12.83
C ASN A 177 10.36 4.15 12.16
N LEU A 178 9.93 5.10 11.34
CA LEU A 178 10.84 6.08 10.71
C LEU A 178 11.50 6.98 11.77
N SER A 179 10.74 7.47 12.75
CA SER A 179 11.28 8.29 13.84
C SER A 179 12.27 7.50 14.71
N ASN A 180 12.01 6.23 15.00
CA ASN A 180 12.95 5.36 15.72
C ASN A 180 14.23 5.06 14.92
N ILE A 181 14.15 4.96 13.59
CA ILE A 181 15.33 4.84 12.72
C ILE A 181 16.16 6.13 12.73
N LEU A 182 15.52 7.30 12.70
CA LEU A 182 16.22 8.59 12.78
C LEU A 182 16.85 8.82 14.16
N LYS A 183 16.17 8.42 15.24
CA LYS A 183 16.71 8.46 16.61
C LYS A 183 17.89 7.51 16.80
N SER A 184 17.84 6.29 16.27
CA SER A 184 18.94 5.32 16.37
C SER A 184 20.16 5.70 15.52
N ARG A 185 19.97 6.48 14.44
CA ARG A 185 21.07 7.07 13.65
C ARG A 185 21.69 8.29 14.31
N SER A 186 20.94 9.05 15.11
CA SER A 186 21.48 10.19 15.87
C SER A 186 22.46 9.78 16.99
N TYR A 187 22.54 8.48 17.33
CA TYR A 187 23.52 7.92 18.25
C TYR A 187 24.76 7.28 17.57
N ARG A 188 24.87 7.31 16.24
CA ARG A 188 26.14 7.04 15.56
C ARG A 188 26.53 8.27 14.75
N LYS A 189 27.49 9.03 15.26
CA LYS A 189 28.31 9.93 14.43
C LYS A 189 28.82 9.11 13.25
N LEU A 190 28.21 9.26 12.09
CA LEU A 190 28.83 8.90 10.82
C LEU A 190 29.74 10.07 10.44
N PRO A 191 30.96 9.79 9.94
CA PRO A 191 31.91 10.84 9.59
C PRO A 191 31.31 11.69 8.48
N ILE A 192 31.38 13.00 8.67
CA ILE A 192 31.14 13.99 7.63
C ILE A 192 32.23 13.76 6.58
N VAL A 193 31.90 13.11 5.47
CA VAL A 193 32.74 13.21 4.28
C VAL A 193 32.40 14.57 3.69
N ALA A 194 33.31 15.52 3.89
CA ALA A 194 33.30 16.79 3.21
C ALA A 194 33.34 16.52 1.70
N LEU A 195 32.32 16.99 0.98
CA LEU A 195 32.46 17.25 -0.45
C LEU A 195 33.11 18.62 -0.55
N ASP A 196 34.43 18.63 -0.68
CA ASP A 196 35.14 19.79 -1.19
C ASP A 196 34.62 20.08 -2.60
N VAL A 197 34.07 21.27 -2.76
CA VAL A 197 33.69 21.85 -4.04
C VAL A 197 34.87 22.70 -4.48
N ASN A 198 35.56 22.25 -5.53
CA ASN A 198 36.35 23.08 -6.43
C ASN A 198 36.02 22.65 -7.86
#